data_AF-A0A838HHS8-F1
#
_entry.id   AF-A0A838HHS8-F1
#
_cell.length_a   1.000
_cell.length_b   1.000
_cell.length_c   1.000
_cell.angle_alpha   90.00
_cell.angle_beta   90.00
_cell.angle_gamma   90.00
#
_symmetry.space_group_name_H-M   'P 1'
#
loop_
_entity.id
_entity.type
_entity.pdbx_description
1 polymer ?
#
loop_
_entity_poly.entity_id
_entity_poly.type
_entity_poly.pdbx_seq_one_letter_code
_entity_poly.pdbx_strand_id
1 'polypeptide(L)'
;YVSESRQVRPVGSTTPVDVNVQFVSATNRNLAKLVSQGRFRRDLYYRLSGIELTLPSLRDRGEDILLLADAFVREFAATYRKDVRGWDASTEAWLLAYPWPGNIRELRETLRIAVLRARSPVIERADLKVWLSEEDEGPPDLKADTILRRHIRHVLGLTRGNLTRAGRILGWERNKVRREARRLGVPLPRSTEAPGEEVDDEDDEDDPEAAEPDTEAAEHRAGGDPF
;
A
#
# COMPACT_ATOMS: atom_id res chain seq x y z
N TYR A 1 -17.48 17.57 4.96
CA TYR A 1 -18.86 17.37 4.45
C TYR A 1 -18.98 18.23 3.22
N VAL A 2 -19.12 17.67 2.02
CA VAL A 2 -19.42 18.49 0.82
C VAL A 2 -20.92 18.55 0.68
N SER A 3 -21.45 19.73 1.02
CA SER A 3 -22.82 20.15 0.73
C SER A 3 -22.99 20.29 -0.79
N GLU A 4 -24.23 20.26 -1.27
CA GLU A 4 -24.60 20.56 -2.67
C GLU A 4 -23.98 21.89 -3.17
N SER A 5 -23.60 22.77 -2.25
CA SER A 5 -22.89 24.04 -2.48
C SER A 5 -21.40 23.93 -2.83
N ARG A 6 -20.81 22.73 -2.98
CA ARG A 6 -19.35 22.56 -3.22
C ARG A 6 -18.47 23.25 -2.15
N GLN A 7 -18.96 23.30 -0.92
CA GLN A 7 -18.23 23.89 0.20
C GLN A 7 -17.75 22.85 1.20
N VAL A 8 -16.58 23.08 1.77
CA VAL A 8 -16.07 22.35 2.92
C VAL A 8 -15.91 23.30 4.10
N ARG A 9 -16.09 22.77 5.31
CA ARG A 9 -15.84 23.50 6.54
C ARG A 9 -14.72 22.79 7.32
N PRO A 10 -13.58 23.45 7.56
CA PRO A 10 -12.53 22.92 8.43
C PRO A 10 -13.08 22.65 9.85
N VAL A 11 -12.53 21.65 10.53
CA VAL A 11 -12.89 21.40 11.92
C VAL A 11 -12.43 22.59 12.77
N GLY A 12 -13.30 23.14 13.61
CA GLY A 12 -13.01 24.32 14.43
C GLY A 12 -13.29 25.67 13.76
N SER A 13 -13.51 25.71 12.45
CA SER A 13 -13.90 26.94 11.74
C SER A 13 -15.42 27.01 11.53
N THR A 14 -15.97 28.22 11.59
CA THR A 14 -17.38 28.50 11.22
C THR A 14 -17.52 28.90 9.75
N THR A 15 -16.43 29.24 9.08
CA THR A 15 -16.43 29.75 7.71
C THR A 15 -16.34 28.62 6.69
N PRO A 16 -17.32 28.48 5.78
CA PRO A 16 -17.22 27.54 4.66
C PRO A 16 -16.24 28.05 3.59
N VAL A 17 -15.54 27.12 2.94
CA VAL A 17 -14.60 27.37 1.84
C VAL A 17 -15.11 26.66 0.59
N ASP A 18 -15.23 27.39 -0.51
CA ASP A 18 -15.60 26.83 -1.81
C ASP A 18 -14.49 25.95 -2.36
N VAL A 19 -14.85 24.78 -2.88
CA VAL A 19 -13.90 23.82 -3.47
C VAL A 19 -14.42 23.27 -4.79
N ASN A 20 -13.53 23.16 -5.78
CA ASN A 20 -13.81 22.47 -7.03
C ASN A 20 -13.05 21.14 -7.06
N VAL A 21 -13.74 20.04 -6.78
CA VAL A 21 -13.13 18.71 -6.64
C VAL A 21 -13.82 17.67 -7.51
N GLN A 22 -13.04 16.71 -8.00
CA GLN A 22 -13.54 15.50 -8.64
C GLN A 22 -13.46 14.33 -7.65
N PHE A 23 -14.59 13.67 -7.41
CA PHE A 23 -14.64 12.51 -6.53
C PHE A 23 -14.35 11.23 -7.32
N VAL A 24 -13.35 10.48 -6.87
CA VAL A 24 -13.09 9.11 -7.30
C VAL A 24 -13.12 8.24 -6.06
N SER A 25 -13.94 7.18 -6.08
CA SER A 25 -14.07 6.25 -4.95
C SER A 25 -13.95 4.81 -5.43
N ALA A 26 -13.39 3.94 -4.59
CA ALA A 26 -13.23 2.52 -4.87
C ALA A 26 -13.61 1.71 -3.63
N THR A 27 -14.30 0.59 -3.84
CA THR A 27 -14.79 -0.28 -2.77
C THR A 27 -14.74 -1.73 -3.21
N ASN A 28 -14.35 -2.63 -2.29
CA ASN A 28 -14.46 -4.08 -2.47
C ASN A 28 -15.81 -4.63 -1.99
N ARG A 29 -16.72 -3.76 -1.52
CA ARG A 29 -18.04 -4.13 -1.00
C ARG A 29 -19.13 -3.67 -1.93
N ASN A 30 -20.17 -4.50 -2.06
CA ASN A 30 -21.38 -4.14 -2.79
C ASN A 30 -22.17 -3.07 -1.99
N LEU A 31 -22.06 -1.81 -2.42
CA LEU A 31 -22.71 -0.68 -1.76
C LEU A 31 -24.23 -0.77 -1.84
N ALA A 32 -24.80 -1.23 -2.95
CA ALA A 32 -26.25 -1.41 -3.09
C ALA A 32 -26.81 -2.37 -2.01
N LYS A 33 -26.11 -3.48 -1.75
CA LYS A 33 -26.44 -4.41 -0.66
C LYS A 33 -26.31 -3.78 0.73
N LEU A 34 -25.30 -2.93 0.94
CA LEU A 34 -25.14 -2.24 2.23
C LEU A 34 -26.23 -1.17 2.45
N VAL A 35 -26.69 -0.51 1.38
CA VAL A 35 -27.83 0.41 1.43
C VAL A 35 -29.10 -0.35 1.79
N SER A 36 -29.37 -1.51 1.16
CA SER A 36 -30.56 -2.32 1.48
C SER A 36 -30.55 -2.86 2.91
N GLN A 37 -29.37 -3.06 3.50
CA GLN A 37 -29.18 -3.48 4.89
C GLN A 37 -29.20 -2.32 5.90
N GLY A 38 -29.40 -1.06 5.46
CA GLY A 38 -29.34 0.11 6.33
C GLY A 38 -27.95 0.45 6.88
N ARG A 39 -26.91 -0.23 6.38
CA ARG A 39 -25.51 -0.04 6.80
C ARG A 39 -24.79 1.04 6.00
N PHE A 40 -25.39 1.51 4.92
CA PHE A 40 -24.86 2.59 4.11
C PHE A 40 -25.94 3.61 3.75
N ARG A 41 -25.54 4.87 3.72
CA ARG A 41 -26.42 6.00 3.46
C ARG A 41 -26.83 6.04 1.99
N ARG A 42 -28.14 6.00 1.75
CA ARG A 42 -28.74 5.97 0.42
C ARG A 42 -28.40 7.23 -0.40
N ASP A 43 -28.45 8.40 0.24
CA ASP A 43 -28.13 9.68 -0.39
C ASP A 43 -26.65 9.76 -0.83
N LEU A 44 -25.75 9.21 -0.02
CA LEU A 44 -24.33 9.13 -0.38
C LEU A 44 -24.07 8.14 -1.52
N TYR A 45 -24.77 7.00 -1.52
CA TYR A 45 -24.65 6.00 -2.59
C TYR A 45 -24.98 6.62 -3.95
N TYR A 46 -26.13 7.29 -4.08
CA TYR A 46 -26.52 7.90 -5.35
C TYR A 46 -25.60 9.04 -5.80
N ARG A 47 -24.96 9.76 -4.87
CA ARG A 47 -23.96 10.80 -5.23
C ARG A 47 -22.63 10.21 -5.70
N LEU A 48 -22.26 9.01 -5.25
CA LEU A 48 -21.03 8.32 -5.66
C LEU A 48 -21.23 7.45 -6.92
N SER A 49 -22.42 6.91 -7.13
CA SER A 49 -22.76 5.98 -8.23
C SER A 49 -23.04 6.68 -9.56
N GLY A 50 -22.21 7.66 -9.94
CA GLY A 50 -22.33 8.34 -11.24
C GLY A 50 -21.89 7.44 -12.40
N ILE A 51 -20.59 7.11 -12.45
CA ILE A 51 -20.03 6.14 -13.39
C ILE A 51 -19.40 5.02 -12.57
N GLU A 52 -19.98 3.82 -12.63
CA GLU A 52 -19.45 2.65 -11.93
C GLU A 52 -18.54 1.84 -12.86
N LEU A 53 -17.28 1.66 -12.46
CA LEU A 53 -16.31 0.82 -13.16
C LEU A 53 -16.11 -0.47 -12.34
N THR A 54 -16.63 -1.58 -12.85
CA THR A 54 -16.37 -2.89 -12.24
C THR A 54 -15.01 -3.40 -12.70
N LEU A 55 -14.06 -3.50 -11.78
CA LEU A 55 -12.75 -4.06 -12.07
C LEU A 55 -12.83 -5.58 -12.11
N PRO A 56 -12.54 -6.24 -13.26
CA PRO A 56 -12.53 -7.68 -13.34
C PRO A 56 -11.42 -8.26 -12.46
N SER A 57 -11.69 -9.45 -11.92
CA SER A 57 -10.67 -10.17 -11.16
C SER A 57 -9.56 -10.67 -12.09
N LEU A 58 -8.36 -10.92 -11.55
CA LEU A 58 -7.20 -11.30 -12.36
C LEU A 58 -7.49 -12.51 -13.28
N ARG A 59 -8.23 -13.51 -12.78
CA ARG A 59 -8.65 -14.69 -13.55
C ARG A 59 -9.55 -14.37 -14.75
N ASP A 60 -10.33 -13.31 -14.69
CA ASP A 60 -11.26 -12.94 -15.77
C ASP A 60 -10.52 -12.21 -16.91
N ARG A 61 -9.22 -11.93 -16.74
CA ARG A 61 -8.37 -11.21 -17.71
C ARG A 61 -7.58 -12.14 -18.63
N GLY A 62 -7.59 -13.46 -18.39
CA GLY A 62 -6.94 -14.45 -19.25
C GLY A 62 -5.43 -14.23 -19.41
N GLU A 63 -4.97 -13.98 -20.63
CA GLU A 63 -3.55 -13.87 -20.99
C GLU A 63 -2.86 -12.61 -20.41
N ASP A 64 -3.62 -11.58 -20.02
CA ASP A 64 -3.09 -10.37 -19.35
C ASP A 64 -2.28 -10.70 -18.09
N ILE A 65 -2.54 -11.86 -17.46
CA ILE A 65 -1.79 -12.34 -16.30
C ILE A 65 -0.31 -12.42 -16.62
N LEU A 66 0.05 -12.92 -17.80
CA LEU A 66 1.45 -13.09 -18.20
C LEU A 66 2.12 -11.75 -18.47
N LEU A 67 1.41 -10.82 -19.12
CA LEU A 67 1.90 -9.46 -19.36
C LEU A 67 2.18 -8.72 -18.03
N LEU A 68 1.25 -8.82 -17.08
CA LEU A 68 1.43 -8.26 -15.74
C LEU A 68 2.57 -8.94 -14.98
N ALA A 69 2.65 -10.27 -15.07
CA ALA A 69 3.69 -11.02 -14.43
C ALA A 69 5.08 -10.62 -14.96
N ASP A 70 5.20 -10.37 -16.27
CA ASP A 70 6.46 -10.03 -16.92
C ASP A 70 6.95 -8.67 -16.43
N ALA A 71 6.03 -7.71 -16.34
CA ALA A 71 6.31 -6.40 -15.79
C ALA A 71 6.82 -6.50 -14.34
N PHE A 72 6.17 -7.30 -13.49
CA PHE A 72 6.60 -7.49 -12.10
C PHE A 72 7.94 -8.22 -11.99
N VAL A 73 8.19 -9.26 -12.79
CA VAL A 73 9.48 -9.95 -12.78
C VAL A 73 10.61 -9.01 -13.19
N ARG A 74 10.43 -8.18 -14.22
CA ARG A 74 11.42 -7.17 -14.61
C ARG A 74 11.65 -6.14 -13.50
N GLU A 75 10.58 -5.65 -12.87
CA GLU A 75 10.65 -4.71 -11.74
C GLU A 75 11.49 -5.32 -10.58
N PHE A 76 11.20 -6.56 -10.20
CA PHE A 76 11.88 -7.22 -9.08
C PHE A 76 13.29 -7.69 -9.42
N ALA A 77 13.53 -8.16 -10.64
CA ALA A 77 14.86 -8.56 -11.10
C ALA A 77 15.81 -7.35 -11.05
N ALA A 78 15.36 -6.18 -11.53
CA ALA A 78 16.11 -4.93 -11.42
C ALA A 78 16.33 -4.53 -9.96
N THR A 79 15.28 -4.53 -9.14
CA THR A 79 15.34 -4.15 -7.72
C THR A 79 16.32 -5.01 -6.92
N TYR A 80 16.31 -6.33 -7.14
CA TYR A 80 17.13 -7.30 -6.41
C TYR A 80 18.45 -7.63 -7.11
N ARG A 81 18.76 -6.97 -8.24
CA ARG A 81 19.97 -7.21 -9.06
C ARG A 81 20.13 -8.69 -9.43
N LYS A 82 19.03 -9.33 -9.80
CA LYS A 82 18.96 -10.72 -10.24
C LYS A 82 18.88 -10.76 -11.76
N ASP A 83 19.60 -11.69 -12.37
CA ASP A 83 19.52 -11.91 -13.82
C ASP A 83 18.40 -12.89 -14.15
N VAL A 84 17.15 -12.50 -13.89
CA VAL A 84 15.94 -13.29 -14.21
C VAL A 84 15.27 -12.68 -15.44
N ARG A 85 15.04 -13.51 -16.46
CA ARG A 85 14.63 -13.08 -17.80
C ARG A 85 13.30 -13.66 -18.28
N GLY A 86 12.72 -14.60 -17.52
CA GLY A 86 11.43 -15.20 -17.84
C GLY A 86 11.15 -16.43 -17.00
N TRP A 87 10.32 -17.32 -17.52
CA TRP A 87 9.92 -18.59 -16.90
C TRP A 87 9.77 -19.68 -17.96
N ASP A 88 9.74 -20.93 -17.50
CA ASP A 88 9.48 -22.06 -18.38
C ASP A 88 7.98 -22.18 -18.75
N ALA A 89 7.68 -22.94 -19.81
CA ALA A 89 6.31 -23.14 -20.28
C ALA A 89 5.40 -23.79 -19.22
N SER A 90 5.98 -24.61 -18.33
CA SER A 90 5.24 -25.26 -17.24
C SER A 90 4.74 -24.24 -16.20
N THR A 91 5.56 -23.22 -15.94
CA THR A 91 5.28 -22.12 -15.04
C THR A 91 4.27 -21.17 -15.65
N GLU A 92 4.39 -20.87 -16.95
CA GLU A 92 3.44 -20.06 -17.68
C GLU A 92 2.03 -20.67 -17.64
N ALA A 93 1.91 -21.96 -17.99
CA ALA A 93 0.65 -22.68 -17.92
C ALA A 93 0.06 -22.67 -16.51
N TRP A 94 0.91 -22.79 -15.48
CA TRP A 94 0.48 -22.74 -14.10
C TRP A 94 -0.01 -21.34 -13.69
N LEU A 95 0.68 -20.26 -14.10
CA LEU A 95 0.28 -18.88 -13.82
C LEU A 95 -1.10 -18.56 -14.41
N LEU A 96 -1.40 -19.09 -15.59
CA LEU A 96 -2.71 -18.96 -16.25
C LEU A 96 -3.80 -19.80 -15.57
N ALA A 97 -3.48 -21.01 -15.13
CA ALA A 97 -4.46 -21.94 -14.56
C ALA A 97 -4.82 -21.62 -13.10
N TYR A 98 -3.93 -20.96 -12.36
CA TYR A 98 -4.15 -20.70 -10.93
C TYR A 98 -5.23 -19.62 -10.71
N PRO A 99 -6.18 -19.80 -9.76
CA PRO A 99 -7.35 -18.93 -9.63
C PRO A 99 -7.08 -17.53 -9.05
N TRP A 100 -5.89 -17.28 -8.51
CA TRP A 100 -5.49 -16.00 -7.89
C TRP A 100 -6.54 -15.41 -6.92
N PRO A 101 -6.90 -16.11 -5.83
CA PRO A 101 -7.87 -15.60 -4.84
C PRO A 101 -7.47 -14.25 -4.22
N GLY A 102 -6.18 -13.92 -4.15
CA GLY A 102 -5.67 -12.61 -3.75
C GLY A 102 -5.43 -11.62 -4.90
N ASN A 103 -5.86 -11.96 -6.12
CA ASN A 103 -5.79 -11.13 -7.33
C ASN A 103 -4.34 -10.63 -7.58
N ILE A 104 -4.17 -9.42 -8.12
CA ILE A 104 -2.87 -8.82 -8.42
C ILE A 104 -1.92 -8.79 -7.20
N ARG A 105 -2.45 -8.66 -5.98
CA ARG A 105 -1.61 -8.66 -4.77
C ARG A 105 -0.92 -10.00 -4.54
N GLU A 106 -1.65 -11.10 -4.71
CA GLU A 106 -1.08 -12.44 -4.60
C GLU A 106 -0.11 -12.73 -5.74
N LEU A 107 -0.46 -12.37 -6.98
CA LEU A 107 0.43 -12.51 -8.14
C LEU A 107 1.76 -11.79 -7.89
N ARG A 108 1.69 -10.50 -7.57
CA ARG A 108 2.87 -9.65 -7.32
C ARG A 108 3.77 -10.24 -6.24
N GLU A 109 3.19 -10.70 -5.13
CA GLU A 109 3.98 -11.27 -4.03
C GLU A 109 4.58 -12.64 -4.36
N THR A 110 3.81 -13.48 -5.06
CA THR A 110 4.29 -14.79 -5.52
C THR A 110 5.49 -14.64 -6.45
N LEU A 111 5.42 -13.70 -7.40
CA LEU A 111 6.51 -13.40 -8.33
C LEU A 111 7.72 -12.75 -7.64
N ARG A 112 7.49 -11.83 -6.69
CA ARG A 112 8.55 -11.20 -5.91
C ARG A 112 9.41 -12.25 -5.21
N ILE A 113 8.77 -13.24 -4.60
CA ILE A 113 9.48 -14.34 -3.92
C ILE A 113 10.12 -15.30 -4.91
N ALA A 114 9.46 -15.57 -6.03
CA ALA A 114 10.05 -16.40 -7.09
C ALA A 114 11.37 -15.80 -7.59
N VAL A 115 11.43 -14.49 -7.86
CA VAL A 115 12.66 -13.79 -8.26
C VAL A 115 13.75 -13.86 -7.18
N LEU A 116 13.38 -13.73 -5.90
CA LEU A 116 14.35 -13.86 -4.80
C LEU A 116 14.92 -15.28 -4.69
N ARG A 117 14.11 -16.29 -4.99
CA ARG A 117 14.47 -17.72 -4.92
C ARG A 117 15.18 -18.23 -6.16
N ALA A 118 14.93 -17.60 -7.31
CA ALA A 118 15.47 -17.99 -8.59
C ALA A 118 17.00 -18.14 -8.50
N ARG A 119 17.44 -19.33 -8.90
CA ARG A 119 18.86 -19.72 -8.98
C ARG A 119 19.40 -19.66 -10.41
N SER A 120 18.51 -19.61 -11.39
CA SER A 120 18.82 -19.48 -12.81
C SER A 120 18.10 -18.25 -13.39
N PRO A 121 18.39 -17.89 -14.65
CA PRO A 121 17.67 -16.83 -15.34
C PRO A 121 16.21 -17.14 -15.68
N VAL A 122 15.74 -18.36 -15.41
CA VAL A 122 14.39 -18.83 -15.73
C VAL A 122 13.71 -19.22 -14.43
N ILE A 123 12.57 -18.61 -14.13
CA ILE A 123 11.73 -18.99 -12.99
C ILE A 123 11.08 -20.34 -13.31
N GLU A 124 11.28 -21.29 -12.41
CA GLU A 124 10.66 -22.61 -12.50
C GLU A 124 9.48 -22.73 -11.53
N ARG A 125 8.64 -23.74 -11.74
CA ARG A 125 7.48 -23.98 -10.89
C ARG A 125 7.83 -24.13 -9.41
N ALA A 126 9.01 -24.67 -9.11
CA ALA A 126 9.52 -24.87 -7.74
C ALA A 126 9.84 -23.54 -7.01
N ASP A 127 10.08 -22.46 -7.74
CA ASP A 127 10.35 -21.13 -7.19
C ASP A 127 9.07 -20.40 -6.80
N LEU A 128 7.97 -20.72 -7.49
CA LEU A 128 6.63 -20.19 -7.22
C LEU A 128 6.04 -20.81 -5.96
N LYS A 129 6.25 -20.15 -4.81
CA LYS A 129 5.54 -20.47 -3.58
C LYS A 129 4.24 -19.71 -3.52
N VAL A 130 3.15 -20.44 -3.57
CA VAL A 130 1.79 -19.92 -3.42
C VAL A 130 1.43 -19.93 -1.95
N TRP A 131 0.95 -18.80 -1.45
CA TRP A 131 0.74 -18.58 -0.01
C TRP A 131 -0.69 -18.90 0.44
N LEU A 132 -1.58 -19.16 -0.51
CA LEU A 132 -2.98 -19.46 -0.28
C LEU A 132 -3.20 -20.95 -0.59
N SER A 133 -3.28 -21.74 0.49
CA SER A 133 -3.88 -23.08 0.44
C SER A 133 -5.40 -22.92 0.34
N GLU A 134 -6.07 -23.86 -0.33
CA GLU A 134 -7.53 -23.86 -0.57
C GLU A 134 -8.37 -23.83 0.73
N GLU A 135 -7.76 -24.04 1.89
CA GLU A 135 -8.41 -24.17 3.20
C GLU A 135 -8.84 -22.85 3.86
N ASP A 136 -8.48 -21.67 3.33
CA ASP A 136 -8.81 -20.38 3.96
C ASP A 136 -10.08 -19.73 3.35
N GLU A 137 -11.25 -20.29 3.65
CA GLU A 137 -12.58 -19.67 3.39
C GLU A 137 -12.87 -18.52 4.39
N GLY A 138 -12.08 -17.46 4.34
CA GLY A 138 -12.29 -16.23 5.12
C GLY A 138 -12.89 -15.06 4.33
N PRO A 139 -13.55 -14.09 4.98
CA PRO A 139 -13.89 -12.78 4.39
C PRO A 139 -12.67 -12.09 3.75
N PRO A 140 -12.83 -11.30 2.67
CA PRO A 140 -11.69 -10.72 1.92
C PRO A 140 -10.75 -9.84 2.75
N ASP A 141 -11.29 -9.08 3.72
CA ASP A 141 -10.50 -8.25 4.63
C ASP A 141 -9.64 -9.13 5.56
N LEU A 142 -10.21 -10.24 6.04
CA LEU A 142 -9.49 -11.24 6.83
C LEU A 142 -8.46 -12.01 5.98
N LYS A 143 -8.73 -12.22 4.69
CA LYS A 143 -7.76 -12.80 3.75
C LYS A 143 -6.56 -11.87 3.53
N ALA A 144 -6.78 -10.57 3.28
CA ALA A 144 -5.69 -9.61 3.09
C ALA A 144 -4.79 -9.52 4.33
N ASP A 145 -5.39 -9.43 5.53
CA ASP A 145 -4.65 -9.41 6.79
C ASP A 145 -3.95 -10.75 7.08
N THR A 146 -4.57 -11.89 6.73
CA THR A 146 -3.94 -13.22 6.86
C THR A 146 -2.75 -13.40 5.94
N ILE A 147 -2.86 -12.96 4.68
CA ILE A 147 -1.76 -12.95 3.70
C ILE A 147 -0.61 -12.10 4.24
N LEU A 148 -0.92 -10.87 4.66
CA LEU A 148 0.07 -9.95 5.19
C LEU A 148 0.76 -10.50 6.44
N ARG A 149 -0.02 -11.12 7.34
CA ARG A 149 0.48 -11.77 8.56
C ARG A 149 1.46 -12.89 8.24
N ARG A 150 1.10 -13.78 7.31
CA ARG A 150 1.95 -14.91 6.87
C ARG A 150 3.21 -14.38 6.20
N HIS A 151 3.08 -13.32 5.39
CA HIS A 151 4.16 -12.71 4.66
C HIS A 151 5.20 -12.07 5.60
N ILE A 152 4.75 -11.20 6.52
CA ILE A 152 5.61 -10.58 7.55
C ILE A 152 6.29 -11.66 8.39
N ARG A 153 5.54 -12.69 8.82
CA ARG A 153 6.11 -13.81 9.60
C ARG A 153 7.23 -14.53 8.83
N HIS A 154 7.03 -14.78 7.54
CA HIS A 154 8.04 -15.44 6.72
C HIS A 154 9.31 -14.61 6.56
N VAL A 155 9.17 -13.32 6.23
CA VAL A 155 10.32 -12.43 6.08
C VAL A 155 11.08 -12.27 7.40
N LEU A 156 10.37 -12.11 8.52
CA LEU A 156 11.01 -12.08 9.84
C LEU A 156 11.72 -13.39 10.18
N GLY A 157 11.20 -14.54 9.74
CA GLY A 157 11.90 -15.82 9.85
C GLY A 157 13.22 -15.85 9.07
N LEU A 158 13.21 -15.36 7.82
CA LEU A 158 14.41 -15.28 6.97
C LEU A 158 15.46 -14.31 7.53
N THR A 159 15.05 -13.21 8.14
CA THR A 159 15.95 -12.20 8.70
C THR A 159 16.29 -12.43 10.17
N ARG A 160 15.89 -13.58 10.74
CA ARG A 160 16.05 -13.91 12.17
C ARG A 160 15.53 -12.79 13.09
N GLY A 161 14.46 -12.13 12.68
CA GLY A 161 13.82 -11.04 13.42
C GLY A 161 14.42 -9.64 13.20
N ASN A 162 15.46 -9.49 12.38
CA ASN A 162 15.99 -8.15 12.08
C ASN A 162 14.98 -7.32 11.27
N LEU A 163 14.39 -6.31 11.92
CA LEU A 163 13.33 -5.46 11.37
C LEU A 163 13.80 -4.54 10.24
N THR A 164 15.03 -4.02 10.32
CA THR A 164 15.61 -3.17 9.27
C THR A 164 15.81 -3.98 7.99
N ARG A 165 16.37 -5.18 8.12
CA ARG A 165 16.56 -6.10 7.00
C ARG A 165 15.23 -6.61 6.45
N ALA A 166 14.26 -6.90 7.34
CA ALA A 166 12.91 -7.27 6.92
C ALA A 166 12.23 -6.14 6.15
N GLY A 167 12.39 -4.90 6.59
CA GLY A 167 11.89 -3.70 5.92
C GLY A 167 12.42 -3.56 4.49
N ARG A 168 13.73 -3.75 4.28
CA ARG A 168 14.32 -3.75 2.93
C ARG A 168 13.72 -4.81 2.02
N ILE A 169 13.41 -6.00 2.54
CA ILE A 169 12.78 -7.08 1.76
C ILE A 169 11.31 -6.78 1.47
N LEU A 170 10.59 -6.21 2.45
CA LEU A 170 9.17 -5.85 2.36
C LEU A 170 8.91 -4.54 1.60
N GLY A 171 9.95 -3.75 1.31
CA GLY A 171 9.82 -2.40 0.77
C GLY A 171 9.22 -1.39 1.76
N TRP A 172 9.39 -1.64 3.07
CA TRP A 172 8.81 -0.84 4.15
C TRP A 172 9.89 -0.33 5.10
N GLU A 173 9.65 0.82 5.71
CA GLU A 173 10.47 1.29 6.84
C GLU A 173 10.36 0.37 8.06
N ARG A 174 11.40 0.34 8.88
CA ARG A 174 11.48 -0.46 10.13
C ARG A 174 10.24 -0.31 11.00
N ASN A 175 9.77 0.92 11.17
CA ASN A 175 8.63 1.23 12.04
C ASN A 175 7.29 0.74 11.44
N LYS A 176 7.14 0.79 10.11
CA LYS A 176 5.98 0.24 9.41
C LYS A 176 5.91 -1.29 9.55
N VAL A 177 7.04 -2.00 9.40
CA VAL A 177 7.10 -3.46 9.62
C VAL A 177 6.67 -3.82 11.05
N ARG A 178 7.20 -3.10 12.04
CA ARG A 178 6.86 -3.31 13.46
C ARG A 178 5.37 -3.06 13.72
N ARG A 179 4.81 -1.98 13.17
CA ARG A 179 3.40 -1.61 13.34
C ARG A 179 2.47 -2.69 12.77
N GLU A 180 2.71 -3.10 11.53
CA GLU A 180 1.89 -4.14 10.88
C GLU A 180 2.05 -5.51 11.55
N ALA A 181 3.26 -5.87 12.00
CA ALA A 181 3.48 -7.11 12.75
C ALA A 181 2.66 -7.16 14.04
N ARG A 182 2.60 -6.06 14.82
CA ARG A 182 1.77 -5.99 16.03
C ARG A 182 0.28 -6.04 15.70
N ARG A 183 -0.17 -5.26 14.72
CA ARG A 183 -1.58 -5.22 14.28
C ARG A 183 -2.09 -6.62 13.94
N LEU A 184 -1.24 -7.43 13.32
CA LEU A 184 -1.57 -8.78 12.86
C LEU A 184 -1.18 -9.90 13.83
N GLY A 185 -0.68 -9.58 15.03
CA GLY A 185 -0.24 -10.57 16.02
C GLY A 185 0.84 -11.52 15.49
N VAL A 186 1.84 -10.99 14.79
CA VAL A 186 3.07 -11.71 14.42
C VAL A 186 4.09 -11.54 15.54
N PRO A 187 4.68 -12.63 16.07
CA PRO A 187 5.69 -12.56 17.11
C PRO A 187 6.90 -11.72 16.65
N LEU A 188 7.19 -10.65 17.37
CA LEU A 188 8.41 -9.88 17.20
C LEU A 188 9.51 -10.48 18.09
N PRO A 189 10.78 -10.50 17.66
CA PRO A 189 11.86 -10.91 18.55
C PRO A 189 11.88 -9.99 19.78
N ARG A 190 12.08 -10.60 20.95
CA ARG A 190 12.33 -9.84 22.18
C ARG A 190 13.60 -9.03 21.94
N SER A 191 13.55 -7.75 22.27
CA SER A 191 14.70 -6.86 22.24
C SER A 191 15.82 -7.46 23.11
N THR A 192 16.77 -8.15 22.50
CA THR A 192 18.12 -8.24 23.03
C THR A 192 18.80 -6.94 22.63
N GLU A 193 18.86 -6.03 23.58
CA GLU A 193 19.89 -5.00 23.62
C GLU A 193 21.26 -5.66 23.41
N ALA A 194 22.06 -5.07 22.52
CA ALA A 194 23.51 -5.11 22.56
C ALA A 194 24.03 -3.87 21.80
N PRO A 195 25.18 -3.30 22.22
CA PRO A 195 25.38 -1.87 22.34
C PRO A 195 26.23 -1.26 21.22
N GLY A 196 26.07 0.06 21.03
CA GLY A 196 27.07 0.93 20.41
C GLY A 196 27.15 0.87 18.90
N GLU A 197 26.33 1.69 18.24
CA GLU A 197 26.82 2.45 17.09
C GLU A 197 26.21 3.85 17.25
N GLU A 198 27.10 4.81 17.43
CA GLU A 198 26.84 6.20 17.74
C GLU A 198 25.82 6.79 16.76
N VAL A 199 24.82 7.44 17.35
CA VAL A 199 23.88 8.29 16.64
C VAL A 199 24.64 9.59 16.40
N ASP A 200 24.95 9.90 15.14
CA ASP A 200 25.03 11.31 14.76
C ASP A 200 23.59 11.80 14.73
N ASP A 201 23.24 12.47 15.84
CA ASP A 201 22.04 13.28 15.96
C ASP A 201 22.22 14.50 15.04
N GLU A 202 21.59 14.45 13.86
CA GLU A 202 21.04 15.67 13.27
C GLU A 202 19.53 15.57 13.37
N ASP A 203 19.05 16.10 14.50
CA ASP A 203 17.72 16.64 14.65
C ASP A 203 17.46 17.63 13.50
N ASP A 204 16.40 17.39 12.73
CA ASP A 204 15.58 18.48 12.21
C ASP A 204 14.13 18.11 12.53
N GLU A 205 13.70 18.72 13.64
CA GLU A 205 12.34 18.74 14.17
C GLU A 205 11.34 19.33 13.16
N ASP A 206 10.14 18.75 13.22
CA ASP A 206 8.84 19.41 13.18
C ASP A 206 8.41 20.30 11.98
N ASP A 207 7.41 19.74 11.29
CA ASP A 207 6.05 20.28 11.12
C ASP A 207 5.84 21.59 10.34
N PRO A 208 5.07 21.54 9.22
CA PRO A 208 4.37 22.71 8.73
C PRO A 208 2.85 22.56 8.95
N GLU A 209 2.38 22.97 10.13
CA GLU A 209 1.03 23.51 10.30
C GLU A 209 1.00 24.96 9.80
N ALA A 210 0.21 25.17 8.74
CA ALA A 210 -0.50 26.39 8.33
C ALA A 210 0.23 27.76 8.31
N ALA A 211 0.38 28.27 7.09
CA ALA A 211 0.71 29.65 6.77
C ALA A 211 -0.37 30.67 7.22
N GLU A 212 0.12 31.70 7.94
CA GLU A 212 -0.11 33.16 7.87
C GLU A 212 -1.54 33.75 7.81
N PRO A 213 -1.74 34.95 8.40
CA PRO A 213 -1.48 36.18 7.62
C PRO A 213 -0.86 37.35 8.41
N ASP A 214 0.00 38.09 7.70
CA ASP A 214 0.12 39.55 7.62
C ASP A 214 -0.39 40.40 8.81
N THR A 215 0.55 41.05 9.51
CA THR A 215 0.36 42.40 10.05
C THR A 215 1.68 43.19 10.07
N GLU A 216 1.69 44.23 9.24
CA GLU A 216 2.03 45.62 9.58
C GLU A 216 3.50 46.12 9.64
N ALA A 217 3.65 47.30 9.02
CA ALA A 217 4.50 48.40 9.45
C ALA A 217 6.00 48.37 9.08
N ALA A 218 6.28 48.74 7.84
CA ALA A 218 7.48 49.52 7.53
C ALA A 218 7.19 51.01 7.79
N GLU A 219 7.60 51.53 8.95
CA GLU A 219 7.81 52.97 9.15
C GLU A 219 8.76 53.21 10.34
N HIS A 220 10.01 53.59 10.06
CA HIS A 220 10.75 54.43 11.00
C HIS A 220 11.88 55.25 10.33
N ARG A 221 11.57 56.54 10.18
CA ARG A 221 12.39 57.76 10.38
C ARG A 221 13.66 57.97 9.53
N ALA A 222 13.74 59.13 8.87
CA ALA A 222 14.22 60.38 9.50
C ALA A 222 14.39 61.54 8.48
N GLY A 223 14.00 62.76 8.90
CA GLY A 223 14.51 64.07 8.44
C GLY A 223 14.07 64.51 7.04
N GLY A 224 13.46 65.67 6.79
CA GLY A 224 13.69 66.97 7.41
C GLY A 224 14.47 67.86 6.44
N ASP A 225 13.76 68.87 5.91
CA ASP A 225 14.24 70.16 5.37
C ASP A 225 14.55 70.32 3.84
N PRO A 226 14.48 71.55 3.28
CA PRO A 226 13.33 72.01 2.49
C PRO A 226 13.69 72.50 1.07
N PHE A 227 12.68 72.64 0.20
CA PHE A 227 12.37 73.79 -0.68
C PHE A 227 11.24 73.44 -1.65
#